data_AF-A0A847K729-F1
#
_entry.id   AF-A0A847K729-F1
#
_cell.length_a   1.000
_cell.length_b   1.000
_cell.length_c   1.000
_cell.angle_alpha   90.00
_cell.angle_beta   90.00
_cell.angle_gamma   90.00
#
_symmetry.space_group_name_H-M   'P 1'
#
loop_
_entity.id
_entity.type
_entity.pdbx_description
1 polymer ?
#
loop_
_entity_poly.entity_id
_entity_poly.type
_entity_poly.pdbx_seq_one_letter_code
_entity_poly.pdbx_strand_id
1 'polypeptide(L)'
;MSFTNIDLAKTAEQEAVKNYKYADMDCRAFVNHCQGLLGVKKKYLGSNDMIRFMCTDVKPIGNSLQAGDIVFIVEYDGKEPPKYKKGGSAYVEKFDGQNASHVGIYIGNGKVAESGSSIGGSAITELKKRPFNYYGMSKHASYENSPSNNVVDSSGRYGKIVNRGNFVNLRDKPSRSSQIIYEIQDGEVIEILQELYDWMKVIAGGKVGYCMSRYVVKLDEDLAASEDTNIAVETKPETLEGRVLALENKVAWLEQRLEK
;
A
#
# COMPACT_ATOMS: atom_id res chain seq x y z
N MET A 1 18.17 4.08 -17.53
CA MET A 1 18.44 4.76 -16.25
C MET A 1 17.17 4.67 -15.44
N SER A 2 17.22 3.99 -14.31
CA SER A 2 16.14 3.93 -13.32
C SER A 2 16.45 4.94 -12.23
N PHE A 3 15.46 5.77 -11.89
CA PHE A 3 15.48 6.65 -10.72
C PHE A 3 14.62 6.01 -9.61
N THR A 4 14.65 6.52 -8.39
CA THR A 4 13.78 6.02 -7.30
C THR A 4 12.42 6.70 -7.30
N ASN A 5 11.40 6.06 -6.74
CA ASN A 5 10.08 6.70 -6.53
C ASN A 5 10.19 8.04 -5.76
N ILE A 6 11.14 8.14 -4.84
CA ILE A 6 11.42 9.38 -4.09
C ILE A 6 12.00 10.48 -4.99
N ASP A 7 12.85 10.15 -5.97
CA ASP A 7 13.37 11.13 -6.94
C ASP A 7 12.23 11.74 -7.77
N LEU A 8 11.26 10.90 -8.17
CA LEU A 8 10.07 11.35 -8.88
C LEU A 8 9.18 12.26 -8.02
N ALA A 9 8.97 11.89 -6.75
CA ALA A 9 8.21 12.71 -5.82
C ALA A 9 8.84 14.10 -5.63
N LYS A 10 10.14 14.15 -5.36
CA LYS A 10 10.88 15.41 -5.17
C LYS A 10 10.88 16.27 -6.42
N THR A 11 11.08 15.67 -7.59
CA THR A 11 10.99 16.37 -8.88
C THR A 11 9.59 16.95 -9.07
N ALA A 12 8.55 16.16 -8.84
CA ALA A 12 7.17 16.62 -8.99
C ALA A 12 6.81 17.75 -8.02
N GLU A 13 7.28 17.69 -6.77
CA GLU A 13 7.10 18.76 -5.78
C GLU A 13 7.74 20.08 -6.25
N GLN A 14 8.98 20.02 -6.77
CA GLN A 14 9.68 21.19 -7.32
C GLN A 14 9.02 21.77 -8.56
N GLU A 15 8.50 20.92 -9.46
CA GLU A 15 7.82 21.38 -10.67
C GLU A 15 6.42 21.92 -10.38
N ALA A 16 5.70 21.36 -9.40
CA ALA A 16 4.34 21.76 -9.06
C ALA A 16 4.25 23.23 -8.62
N VAL A 17 5.27 23.74 -7.91
CA VAL A 17 5.30 25.11 -7.39
C VAL A 17 5.72 26.17 -8.42
N LYS A 18 6.02 25.77 -9.66
CA LYS A 18 6.38 26.70 -10.75
C LYS A 18 5.18 27.36 -11.44
N ASN A 19 3.95 27.06 -11.00
CA ASN A 19 2.71 27.68 -11.46
C ASN A 19 2.51 27.63 -12.99
N TYR A 20 2.81 26.49 -13.62
CA TYR A 20 2.52 26.27 -15.04
C TYR A 20 1.04 26.46 -15.30
N LYS A 21 0.66 27.22 -16.34
CA LYS A 21 -0.74 27.36 -16.75
C LYS A 21 -1.24 26.03 -17.34
N TYR A 22 -2.50 25.68 -17.11
CA TYR A 22 -3.07 24.43 -17.62
C TYR A 22 -3.04 24.32 -19.15
N ALA A 23 -3.15 25.44 -19.87
CA ALA A 23 -3.07 25.47 -21.33
C ALA A 23 -1.71 25.01 -21.87
N ASP A 24 -0.64 25.22 -21.10
CA ASP A 24 0.74 24.87 -21.48
C ASP A 24 1.16 23.52 -20.89
N MET A 25 0.57 23.14 -19.75
CA MET A 25 0.91 21.95 -18.99
C MET A 25 -0.36 21.27 -18.48
N ASP A 26 -0.97 20.43 -19.30
CA ASP A 26 -2.07 19.55 -18.86
C ASP A 26 -1.59 18.49 -17.84
N CYS A 27 -2.51 17.74 -17.22
CA CYS A 27 -2.19 16.72 -16.21
C CYS A 27 -1.19 15.66 -16.71
N ARG A 28 -1.37 15.21 -17.96
CA ARG A 28 -0.50 14.23 -18.63
C ARG A 28 0.85 14.86 -18.99
N ALA A 29 0.87 16.10 -19.46
CA ALA A 29 2.08 16.83 -19.79
C ALA A 29 2.96 17.01 -18.54
N PHE A 30 2.34 17.34 -17.40
CA PHE A 30 3.02 17.49 -16.12
C PHE A 30 3.75 16.21 -15.69
N VAL A 31 3.07 15.06 -15.70
CA VAL A 31 3.68 13.77 -15.32
C VAL A 31 4.77 13.38 -16.31
N ASN A 32 4.53 13.53 -17.63
CA ASN A 32 5.53 13.28 -18.68
C ASN A 32 6.75 14.21 -18.59
N HIS A 33 6.57 15.43 -18.07
CA HIS A 33 7.63 16.40 -17.83
C HIS A 33 8.50 15.96 -16.66
N CYS A 34 7.88 15.66 -15.51
CA CYS A 34 8.59 15.21 -14.31
C CYS A 34 9.44 13.95 -14.57
N GLN A 35 8.88 12.92 -15.20
CA GLN A 35 9.66 11.72 -15.57
C GLN A 35 10.75 12.02 -16.63
N GLY A 36 10.51 13.01 -17.49
CA GLY A 36 11.43 13.41 -18.55
C GLY A 36 12.68 14.10 -18.00
N LEU A 37 12.53 14.91 -16.95
CA LEU A 37 13.64 15.49 -16.19
C LEU A 37 14.53 14.40 -15.57
N LEU A 38 13.96 13.24 -15.28
CA LEU A 38 14.67 12.05 -14.77
C LEU A 38 15.12 11.08 -15.87
N GLY A 39 15.10 11.52 -17.13
CA GLY A 39 15.66 10.78 -18.27
C GLY A 39 14.70 9.82 -18.99
N VAL A 40 13.41 9.80 -18.64
CA VAL A 40 12.42 8.97 -19.36
C VAL A 40 12.05 9.63 -20.69
N LYS A 41 12.48 8.98 -21.78
CA LYS A 41 12.20 9.46 -23.15
C LYS A 41 10.78 9.13 -23.63
N LYS A 42 10.17 8.05 -23.10
CA LYS A 42 8.82 7.63 -23.50
C LYS A 42 7.80 8.69 -23.05
N LYS A 43 6.94 9.10 -23.97
CA LYS A 43 5.81 10.00 -23.70
C LYS A 43 4.51 9.22 -23.78
N TYR A 44 3.68 9.34 -22.74
CA TYR A 44 2.36 8.73 -22.70
C TYR A 44 1.30 9.69 -23.23
N LEU A 45 0.33 9.15 -23.96
CA LEU A 45 -0.62 9.96 -24.74
C LEU A 45 -1.82 10.47 -23.92
N GLY A 46 -1.98 10.05 -22.67
CA GLY A 46 -3.05 10.49 -21.77
C GLY A 46 -3.09 9.67 -20.49
N SER A 47 -3.92 10.08 -19.53
CA SER A 47 -4.09 9.37 -18.25
C SER A 47 -4.51 7.91 -18.45
N ASN A 48 -5.37 7.63 -19.45
CA ASN A 48 -5.73 6.26 -19.85
C ASN A 48 -4.54 5.43 -20.37
N ASP A 49 -3.58 6.06 -21.04
CA ASP A 49 -2.35 5.41 -21.53
C ASP A 49 -1.40 5.14 -20.35
N MET A 50 -1.31 6.09 -19.42
CA MET A 50 -0.47 6.01 -18.24
C MET A 50 -0.91 4.89 -17.28
N ILE A 51 -2.20 4.84 -16.93
CA ILE A 51 -2.71 3.80 -16.01
C ILE A 51 -2.52 2.39 -16.59
N ARG A 52 -2.63 2.24 -17.93
CA ARG A 52 -2.48 0.95 -18.62
C ARG A 52 -1.02 0.54 -18.82
N PHE A 53 -0.16 1.48 -19.20
CA PHE A 53 1.17 1.15 -19.74
C PHE A 53 2.33 1.78 -18.99
N MET A 54 2.12 2.86 -18.25
CA MET A 54 3.15 3.48 -17.41
C MET A 54 3.23 2.84 -16.03
N CYS A 55 2.11 2.33 -15.53
CA CYS A 55 2.03 1.85 -14.16
C CYS A 55 2.00 0.32 -14.04
N THR A 56 2.56 -0.18 -12.95
CA THR A 56 2.39 -1.53 -12.41
C THR A 56 1.59 -1.47 -11.11
N ASP A 57 1.09 -2.63 -10.66
CA ASP A 57 0.36 -2.77 -9.39
C ASP A 57 -0.73 -1.71 -9.18
N VAL A 58 -1.51 -1.47 -10.24
CA VAL A 58 -2.58 -0.46 -10.20
C VAL A 58 -3.71 -0.95 -9.30
N LYS A 59 -4.01 -0.19 -8.26
CA LYS A 59 -5.00 -0.54 -7.25
C LYS A 59 -5.73 0.70 -6.71
N PRO A 60 -6.91 0.53 -6.10
CA PRO A 60 -7.60 1.63 -5.45
C PRO A 60 -6.72 2.28 -4.38
N ILE A 61 -6.85 3.60 -4.20
CA ILE A 61 -6.08 4.32 -3.16
C ILE A 61 -6.44 3.77 -1.78
N GLY A 62 -5.39 3.36 -1.06
CA GLY A 62 -5.44 2.80 0.29
C GLY A 62 -4.27 3.32 1.14
N ASN A 63 -3.85 2.58 2.15
CA ASN A 63 -2.78 3.03 3.06
C ASN A 63 -1.36 2.76 2.55
N SER A 64 -1.21 1.96 1.49
CA SER A 64 0.10 1.59 0.95
C SER A 64 0.66 2.60 -0.06
N LEU A 65 0.15 3.83 -0.04
CA LEU A 65 0.56 4.90 -0.96
C LEU A 65 1.96 5.40 -0.61
N GLN A 66 2.89 5.28 -1.53
CA GLN A 66 4.28 5.70 -1.38
C GLN A 66 4.54 6.95 -2.21
N ALA A 67 5.34 7.87 -1.68
CA ALA A 67 5.78 9.03 -2.46
C ALA A 67 6.38 8.55 -3.79
N GLY A 68 5.98 9.16 -4.90
CA GLY A 68 6.33 8.76 -6.26
C GLY A 68 5.29 7.88 -6.95
N ASP A 69 4.28 7.39 -6.22
CA ASP A 69 3.14 6.72 -6.84
C ASP A 69 2.36 7.65 -7.77
N ILE A 70 1.91 7.09 -8.88
CA ILE A 70 1.08 7.81 -9.84
C ILE A 70 -0.36 7.62 -9.43
N VAL A 71 -1.06 8.71 -9.12
CA VAL A 71 -2.46 8.71 -8.70
C VAL A 71 -3.38 9.10 -9.86
N PHE A 72 -4.56 8.51 -9.91
CA PHE A 72 -5.53 8.67 -10.99
C PHE A 72 -6.92 8.97 -10.44
N ILE A 73 -7.66 9.79 -11.19
CA ILE A 73 -9.13 9.85 -11.11
C ILE A 73 -9.63 8.92 -12.20
N VAL A 74 -10.28 7.82 -11.81
CA VAL A 74 -10.86 6.82 -12.71
C VAL A 74 -12.37 6.84 -12.58
N GLU A 75 -13.04 7.03 -13.72
CA GLU A 75 -14.49 7.06 -13.84
C GLU A 75 -14.95 5.86 -14.67
N TYR A 76 -16.14 5.33 -14.37
CA TYR A 76 -16.81 4.28 -15.14
C TYR A 76 -17.95 4.89 -15.95
N ASP A 77 -17.63 5.94 -16.71
CA ASP A 77 -18.61 6.82 -17.37
C ASP A 77 -18.80 6.50 -18.86
N GLY A 78 -18.11 5.48 -19.36
CA GLY A 78 -18.17 5.06 -20.78
C GLY A 78 -17.47 6.01 -21.76
N LYS A 79 -16.85 7.11 -21.28
CA LYS A 79 -16.11 8.08 -22.10
C LYS A 79 -14.69 7.66 -22.43
N GLU A 80 -14.33 6.41 -22.14
CA GLU A 80 -13.10 5.80 -22.59
C GLU A 80 -12.96 5.90 -24.13
N PRO A 81 -11.80 6.36 -24.65
CA PRO A 81 -11.56 6.38 -26.09
C PRO A 81 -11.65 4.98 -26.75
N PRO A 82 -12.17 4.86 -27.99
CA PRO A 82 -12.40 3.56 -28.64
C PRO A 82 -11.22 2.59 -28.65
N LYS A 83 -9.98 3.10 -28.75
CA LYS A 83 -8.77 2.26 -28.76
C LYS A 83 -8.53 1.45 -27.48
N TYR A 84 -9.13 1.84 -26.36
CA TYR A 84 -8.95 1.14 -25.08
C TYR A 84 -10.12 0.21 -24.73
N LYS A 85 -11.27 0.34 -25.43
CA LYS A 85 -12.42 -0.56 -25.28
C LYS A 85 -12.11 -1.94 -25.83
N LYS A 86 -12.87 -2.95 -25.41
CA LYS A 86 -12.78 -4.33 -25.94
C LYS A 86 -12.77 -4.35 -27.47
N GLY A 87 -11.72 -4.94 -28.05
CA GLY A 87 -11.46 -4.98 -29.49
C GLY A 87 -10.61 -3.82 -30.05
N GLY A 88 -10.27 -2.82 -29.23
CA GLY A 88 -9.37 -1.73 -29.58
C GLY A 88 -7.89 -2.10 -29.53
N SER A 89 -7.05 -1.33 -30.22
CA SER A 89 -5.61 -1.59 -30.38
C SER A 89 -4.77 -1.49 -29.09
N ALA A 90 -5.34 -0.90 -28.04
CA ALA A 90 -4.70 -0.72 -26.73
C ALA A 90 -5.58 -1.28 -25.60
N TYR A 91 -6.47 -2.22 -25.91
CA TYR A 91 -7.34 -2.88 -24.94
C TYR A 91 -6.53 -3.64 -23.87
N VAL A 92 -6.95 -3.49 -22.62
CA VAL A 92 -6.42 -4.24 -21.49
C VAL A 92 -7.61 -4.67 -20.64
N GLU A 93 -7.84 -5.97 -20.52
CA GLU A 93 -9.02 -6.54 -19.86
C GLU A 93 -9.26 -6.02 -18.43
N LYS A 94 -8.19 -5.92 -17.62
CA LYS A 94 -8.29 -5.37 -16.24
C LYS A 94 -8.74 -3.90 -16.17
N PHE A 95 -8.77 -3.19 -17.29
CA PHE A 95 -9.16 -1.79 -17.41
C PHE A 95 -10.36 -1.58 -18.33
N ASP A 96 -11.09 -2.63 -18.69
CA ASP A 96 -12.28 -2.51 -19.55
C ASP A 96 -13.33 -1.59 -18.90
N GLY A 97 -13.82 -0.62 -19.67
CA GLY A 97 -14.80 0.36 -19.21
C GLY A 97 -14.27 1.39 -18.20
N GLN A 98 -12.96 1.45 -17.95
CA GLN A 98 -12.35 2.42 -17.04
C GLN A 98 -11.79 3.62 -17.82
N ASN A 99 -12.27 4.81 -17.48
CA ASN A 99 -11.78 6.07 -18.00
C ASN A 99 -10.96 6.80 -16.94
N ALA A 100 -9.64 6.74 -17.04
CA ALA A 100 -8.78 7.63 -16.26
C ALA A 100 -8.90 9.06 -16.84
N SER A 101 -9.62 9.93 -16.13
CA SER A 101 -9.90 11.31 -16.53
C SER A 101 -8.79 12.28 -16.10
N HIS A 102 -8.03 11.92 -15.07
CA HIS A 102 -6.98 12.77 -14.50
C HIS A 102 -5.82 11.97 -13.91
N VAL A 103 -4.67 12.61 -13.77
CA VAL A 103 -3.43 12.00 -13.24
C VAL A 103 -2.61 13.00 -12.42
N GLY A 104 -1.90 12.52 -11.41
CA GLY A 104 -0.93 13.27 -10.61
C GLY A 104 0.14 12.36 -10.01
N ILE A 105 1.07 12.95 -9.27
CA ILE A 105 2.15 12.24 -8.56
C ILE A 105 1.94 12.46 -7.07
N TYR A 106 1.77 11.38 -6.30
CA TYR A 106 1.72 11.46 -4.84
C TYR A 106 3.11 11.83 -4.31
N ILE A 107 3.20 12.89 -3.50
CA ILE A 107 4.48 13.40 -2.98
C ILE A 107 4.68 13.09 -1.49
N GLY A 108 3.81 12.24 -0.92
CA GLY A 108 3.81 11.93 0.50
C GLY A 108 2.94 12.87 1.33
N ASN A 109 2.75 12.53 2.61
CA ASN A 109 2.01 13.34 3.58
C ASN A 109 0.61 13.79 3.12
N GLY A 110 -0.10 12.92 2.38
CA GLY A 110 -1.45 13.23 1.90
C GLY A 110 -1.50 14.27 0.77
N LYS A 111 -0.37 14.58 0.12
CA LYS A 111 -0.29 15.60 -0.92
C LYS A 111 -0.01 15.03 -2.30
N VAL A 112 -0.50 15.71 -3.32
CA VAL A 112 -0.34 15.36 -4.73
C VAL A 112 0.23 16.57 -5.48
N ALA A 113 1.29 16.34 -6.25
CA ALA A 113 1.74 17.25 -7.28
C ALA A 113 0.96 16.94 -8.57
N GLU A 114 0.17 17.89 -9.04
CA GLU A 114 -0.69 17.71 -10.22
C GLU A 114 -0.77 19.00 -11.04
N SER A 115 -1.21 18.87 -12.30
CA SER A 115 -1.72 20.01 -13.07
C SER A 115 -3.14 19.74 -13.51
N GLY A 116 -4.07 20.66 -13.30
CA GLY A 116 -5.49 20.43 -13.60
C GLY A 116 -6.24 21.70 -13.96
N SER A 117 -7.25 21.57 -14.82
CA SER A 117 -8.09 22.70 -15.24
C SER A 117 -8.81 23.34 -14.06
N SER A 118 -9.31 22.54 -13.12
CA SER A 118 -9.99 22.99 -11.91
C SER A 118 -9.10 23.74 -10.92
N ILE A 119 -7.78 23.63 -11.06
CA ILE A 119 -6.77 24.31 -10.24
C ILE A 119 -5.95 25.33 -11.05
N GLY A 120 -6.32 25.57 -12.31
CA GLY A 120 -5.71 26.57 -13.19
C GLY A 120 -4.33 26.21 -13.77
N GLY A 121 -3.77 25.05 -13.44
CA GLY A 121 -2.38 24.74 -13.76
C GLY A 121 -1.73 23.78 -12.78
N SER A 122 -0.39 23.82 -12.69
CA SER A 122 0.37 23.01 -11.74
C SER A 122 0.24 23.54 -10.32
N ALA A 123 -0.01 22.64 -9.36
CA ALA A 123 -0.01 22.96 -7.94
C ALA A 123 0.22 21.72 -7.08
N ILE A 124 0.51 21.95 -5.80
CA ILE A 124 0.41 20.92 -4.76
C ILE A 124 -0.99 20.98 -4.17
N THR A 125 -1.70 19.86 -4.18
CA THR A 125 -3.05 19.73 -3.62
C THR A 125 -3.09 18.68 -2.52
N GLU A 126 -4.13 18.75 -1.70
CA GLU A 126 -4.42 17.73 -0.69
C GLU A 126 -5.17 16.57 -1.35
N LEU A 127 -4.64 15.35 -1.24
CA LEU A 127 -5.22 14.12 -1.78
C LEU A 127 -6.70 13.97 -1.37
N LYS A 128 -7.02 14.28 -0.11
CA LYS A 128 -8.39 14.21 0.43
C LYS A 128 -9.37 15.24 -0.15
N LYS A 129 -8.87 16.32 -0.74
CA LYS A 129 -9.71 17.37 -1.35
C LYS A 129 -9.95 17.13 -2.84
N ARG A 130 -9.43 16.02 -3.38
CA ARG A 130 -9.44 15.67 -4.80
C ARG A 130 -9.99 14.25 -4.95
N PRO A 131 -10.74 13.94 -6.01
CA PRO A 131 -11.39 12.63 -6.14
C PRO A 131 -10.46 11.54 -6.71
N PHE A 132 -9.16 11.58 -6.36
CA PHE A 132 -8.23 10.51 -6.73
C PHE A 132 -8.67 9.21 -6.06
N ASN A 133 -8.77 8.14 -6.83
CA ASN A 133 -9.35 6.87 -6.37
C ASN A 133 -8.52 5.64 -6.76
N TYR A 134 -7.54 5.79 -7.66
CA TYR A 134 -6.58 4.74 -8.00
C TYR A 134 -5.16 5.27 -7.93
N TYR A 135 -4.20 4.36 -7.74
CA TYR A 135 -2.79 4.63 -7.95
C TYR A 135 -2.10 3.44 -8.59
N GLY A 136 -0.90 3.66 -9.09
CA GLY A 136 0.00 2.60 -9.48
C GLY A 136 1.46 3.04 -9.41
N MET A 137 2.34 2.05 -9.36
CA MET A 137 3.77 2.26 -9.30
C MET A 137 4.32 2.58 -10.69
N SER A 138 5.17 3.59 -10.83
CA SER A 138 5.80 3.91 -12.12
C SER A 138 6.77 2.81 -12.53
N LYS A 139 6.62 2.27 -13.75
CA LYS A 139 7.57 1.29 -14.33
C LYS A 139 9.00 1.83 -14.51
N HIS A 140 9.17 3.14 -14.46
CA HIS A 140 10.48 3.80 -14.64
C HIS A 140 11.20 4.05 -13.31
N ALA A 141 10.49 3.87 -12.19
CA ALA A 141 11.01 4.10 -10.86
C ALA A 141 11.30 2.78 -10.13
N SER A 142 12.39 2.71 -9.38
CA SER A 142 12.60 1.67 -8.38
C SER A 142 11.89 2.04 -7.08
N TYR A 143 11.38 1.03 -6.37
CA TYR A 143 10.70 1.16 -5.08
C TYR A 143 11.36 0.22 -4.08
N GLU A 144 11.62 0.71 -2.86
CA GLU A 144 12.30 -0.08 -1.82
C GLU A 144 11.49 -1.31 -1.37
N ASN A 145 10.17 -1.31 -1.55
CA ASN A 145 9.26 -2.43 -1.23
C ASN A 145 8.43 -2.88 -2.46
N SER A 146 9.04 -2.91 -3.65
CA SER A 146 8.33 -3.33 -4.86
C SER A 146 7.89 -4.81 -4.78
N PRO A 147 6.67 -5.20 -5.19
CA PRO A 147 6.24 -6.60 -5.27
C PRO A 147 7.04 -7.47 -6.26
N SER A 148 8.08 -6.92 -6.89
CA SER A 148 9.01 -7.61 -7.78
C SER A 148 10.28 -8.03 -7.05
N ASN A 149 10.12 -8.81 -5.98
CA ASN A 149 11.07 -9.83 -5.52
C ASN A 149 10.24 -10.82 -4.71
N ASN A 150 10.20 -12.09 -5.13
CA ASN A 150 9.57 -13.18 -4.38
C ASN A 150 10.38 -13.45 -3.11
N VAL A 151 10.21 -12.61 -2.10
CA VAL A 151 10.46 -12.93 -0.70
C VAL A 151 9.21 -12.41 0.02
N VAL A 152 8.38 -13.35 0.48
CA VAL A 152 7.28 -13.04 1.39
C VAL A 152 7.95 -12.64 2.70
N ASP A 153 8.18 -11.34 2.87
CA ASP A 153 8.49 -10.79 4.18
C ASP A 153 7.19 -10.84 5.00
N SER A 154 7.20 -11.64 6.05
CA SER A 154 6.08 -11.85 6.97
C SER A 154 5.95 -10.72 8.01
N SER A 155 6.79 -9.69 7.94
CA SER A 155 6.68 -8.48 8.76
C SER A 155 5.35 -7.74 8.51
N GLY A 156 4.65 -7.36 9.58
CA GLY A 156 3.38 -6.62 9.49
C GLY A 156 2.13 -7.46 9.16
N ARG A 157 2.22 -8.80 9.13
CA ARG A 157 1.03 -9.67 9.05
C ARG A 157 0.12 -9.54 10.27
N TYR A 158 0.66 -9.15 11.42
CA TYR A 158 -0.08 -8.98 12.66
C TYR A 158 -0.01 -7.54 13.17
N GLY A 159 -1.05 -7.11 13.88
CA GLY A 159 -1.10 -5.82 14.55
C GLY A 159 -1.76 -5.93 15.93
N LYS A 160 -1.41 -5.03 16.84
CA LYS A 160 -2.02 -4.88 18.15
C LYS A 160 -2.95 -3.67 18.16
N ILE A 161 -4.15 -3.82 18.71
CA ILE A 161 -5.05 -2.68 18.91
C ILE A 161 -4.53 -1.82 20.07
N VAL A 162 -4.46 -0.50 19.83
CA VAL A 162 -4.12 0.49 20.84
C VAL A 162 -5.16 1.62 20.81
N ASN A 163 -6.07 1.59 21.78
CA ASN A 163 -7.15 2.55 21.97
C ASN A 163 -7.41 2.86 23.46
N ARG A 164 -6.34 2.94 24.26
CA ARG A 164 -6.33 3.48 25.64
C ARG A 164 -7.43 2.85 26.52
N GLY A 165 -7.51 1.53 26.54
CA GLY A 165 -8.51 0.77 27.30
C GLY A 165 -9.90 0.69 26.67
N ASN A 166 -10.10 1.18 25.44
CA ASN A 166 -11.38 1.08 24.71
C ASN A 166 -11.29 0.11 23.53
N PHE A 167 -12.44 -0.41 23.09
CA PHE A 167 -12.52 -1.28 21.93
C PHE A 167 -12.56 -0.53 20.59
N VAL A 168 -12.27 -1.23 19.50
CA VAL A 168 -12.41 -0.76 18.12
C VAL A 168 -13.48 -1.60 17.41
N ASN A 169 -14.40 -0.94 16.72
CA ASN A 169 -15.42 -1.64 15.95
C ASN A 169 -14.82 -2.32 14.71
N LEU A 170 -15.00 -3.63 14.60
CA LEU A 170 -14.87 -4.38 13.36
C LEU A 170 -16.20 -4.32 12.61
N ARG A 171 -16.15 -3.89 11.35
CA ARG A 171 -17.34 -3.67 10.52
C ARG A 171 -17.32 -4.53 9.27
N ASP A 172 -18.50 -4.79 8.71
CA ASP A 172 -18.66 -5.54 7.46
C ASP A 172 -18.11 -4.79 6.22
N LYS A 173 -18.06 -3.46 6.27
CA LYS A 173 -17.56 -2.56 5.21
C LYS A 173 -16.68 -1.46 5.81
N PRO A 174 -15.78 -0.83 5.03
CA PRO A 174 -14.94 0.28 5.50
C PRO A 174 -15.74 1.60 5.57
N SER A 175 -16.80 1.63 6.38
CA SER A 175 -17.65 2.80 6.59
C SER A 175 -18.10 2.92 8.06
N ARG A 176 -18.16 4.15 8.56
CA ARG A 176 -18.62 4.44 9.94
C ARG A 176 -20.10 4.11 10.15
N SER A 177 -20.88 3.99 9.09
CA SER A 177 -22.32 3.69 9.12
C SER A 177 -22.65 2.22 8.86
N SER A 178 -21.66 1.37 8.54
CA SER A 178 -21.94 -0.03 8.23
C SER A 178 -22.08 -0.88 9.50
N GLN A 179 -22.53 -2.12 9.36
CA GLN A 179 -22.84 -2.98 10.49
C GLN A 179 -21.57 -3.29 11.29
N ILE A 180 -21.67 -3.18 12.62
CA ILE A 180 -20.65 -3.67 13.54
C ILE A 180 -20.84 -5.18 13.67
N ILE A 181 -19.79 -5.94 13.37
CA ILE A 181 -19.81 -7.41 13.38
C ILE A 181 -18.97 -7.99 14.53
N TYR A 182 -18.09 -7.17 15.11
CA TYR A 182 -17.30 -7.51 16.30
C TYR A 182 -16.72 -6.26 16.97
N GLU A 183 -16.40 -6.34 18.26
CA GLU A 183 -15.69 -5.31 19.02
C GLU A 183 -14.32 -5.84 19.42
N ILE A 184 -13.28 -5.30 18.79
CA ILE A 184 -11.88 -5.71 19.00
C ILE A 184 -11.35 -4.99 20.24
N GLN A 185 -10.91 -5.73 21.25
CA GLN A 185 -10.53 -5.12 22.52
C GLN A 185 -9.17 -4.41 22.44
N ASP A 186 -8.94 -3.45 23.33
CA ASP A 186 -7.61 -2.85 23.48
C ASP A 186 -6.57 -3.92 23.80
N GLY A 187 -5.43 -3.86 23.13
CA GLY A 187 -4.37 -4.85 23.25
C GLY A 187 -4.58 -6.16 22.48
N GLU A 188 -5.74 -6.37 21.86
CA GLU A 188 -5.98 -7.58 21.06
C GLU A 188 -5.08 -7.60 19.82
N VAL A 189 -4.53 -8.79 19.52
CA VAL A 189 -3.73 -9.03 18.32
C VAL A 189 -4.64 -9.48 17.19
N ILE A 190 -4.48 -8.84 16.03
CA ILE A 190 -5.26 -9.06 14.82
C ILE A 190 -4.36 -9.46 13.66
N GLU A 191 -4.89 -10.24 12.72
CA GLU A 191 -4.21 -10.50 11.45
C GLU A 191 -4.61 -9.44 10.42
N ILE A 192 -3.65 -8.81 9.78
CA ILE A 192 -3.86 -7.78 8.76
C ILE A 192 -3.88 -8.45 7.39
N LEU A 193 -5.04 -8.38 6.73
CA LEU A 193 -5.24 -8.91 5.38
C LEU A 193 -5.04 -7.83 4.31
N GLN A 194 -5.38 -6.57 4.62
CA GLN A 194 -5.28 -5.46 3.68
C GLN A 194 -5.25 -4.12 4.40
N GLU A 195 -4.46 -3.17 3.87
CA GLU A 195 -4.36 -1.81 4.40
C GLU A 195 -5.04 -0.77 3.49
N LEU A 196 -6.05 -0.08 4.01
CA LEU A 196 -6.77 1.04 3.37
C LEU A 196 -6.61 2.31 4.21
N TYR A 197 -6.87 3.48 3.62
CA TYR A 197 -6.50 4.77 4.22
C TYR A 197 -6.91 4.94 5.70
N ASP A 198 -8.22 5.02 5.95
CA ASP A 198 -8.75 5.10 7.32
C ASP A 198 -9.06 3.70 7.89
N TRP A 199 -8.97 2.62 7.10
CA TRP A 199 -9.44 1.28 7.47
C TRP A 199 -8.43 0.16 7.21
N MET A 200 -8.36 -0.85 8.06
CA MET A 200 -7.65 -2.10 7.78
C MET A 200 -8.65 -3.25 7.67
N LYS A 201 -8.49 -4.09 6.65
CA LYS A 201 -9.17 -5.37 6.58
C LYS A 201 -8.40 -6.38 7.40
N VAL A 202 -9.05 -6.99 8.38
CA VAL A 202 -8.39 -7.80 9.40
C VAL A 202 -9.19 -9.05 9.72
N ILE A 203 -8.55 -10.00 10.39
CA ILE A 203 -9.21 -11.07 11.12
C ILE A 203 -9.11 -10.75 12.61
N ALA A 204 -10.26 -10.65 13.27
CA ALA A 204 -10.38 -10.43 14.72
C ALA A 204 -11.58 -11.21 15.26
N GLY A 205 -11.46 -11.85 16.42
CA GLY A 205 -12.52 -12.71 16.98
C GLY A 205 -13.07 -13.77 16.00
N GLY A 206 -12.21 -14.28 15.10
CA GLY A 206 -12.58 -15.25 14.05
C GLY A 206 -13.39 -14.68 12.88
N LYS A 207 -13.59 -13.37 12.79
CA LYS A 207 -14.36 -12.72 11.73
C LYS A 207 -13.46 -11.87 10.83
N VAL A 208 -13.78 -11.88 9.55
CA VAL A 208 -13.15 -11.00 8.56
C VAL A 208 -13.97 -9.71 8.48
N GLY A 209 -13.33 -8.56 8.67
CA GLY A 209 -13.99 -7.27 8.59
C GLY A 209 -13.02 -6.10 8.50
N TYR A 210 -13.51 -4.88 8.71
CA TYR A 210 -12.76 -3.65 8.60
C TYR A 210 -12.74 -2.90 9.93
N CYS A 211 -11.56 -2.54 10.42
CA CYS A 211 -11.36 -1.72 11.61
C CYS A 211 -10.62 -0.42 11.25
N MET A 212 -10.60 0.58 12.14
CA MET A 212 -9.96 1.87 11.85
C MET A 212 -8.43 1.75 11.96
N SER A 213 -7.70 2.07 10.88
CA SER A 213 -6.24 1.92 10.78
C SER A 213 -5.47 2.64 11.88
N ARG A 214 -5.98 3.79 12.33
CA ARG A 214 -5.32 4.63 13.36
C ARG A 214 -5.15 3.97 14.72
N TYR A 215 -5.83 2.85 14.96
CA TYR A 215 -5.77 2.10 16.22
C TYR A 215 -4.96 0.82 16.10
N VAL A 216 -4.37 0.53 14.93
CA VAL A 216 -3.59 -0.68 14.71
C VAL A 216 -2.11 -0.32 14.71
N VAL A 217 -1.37 -0.86 15.66
CA VAL A 217 0.10 -0.81 15.68
C VAL A 217 0.59 -2.13 15.11
N LYS A 218 1.29 -2.09 13.97
CA LYS A 218 1.86 -3.30 13.36
C LYS A 218 2.92 -3.89 14.29
N LEU A 219 2.95 -5.21 14.36
CA LEU A 219 3.97 -5.94 15.09
C LEU A 219 5.03 -6.39 14.08
N ASP A 220 6.27 -6.02 14.34
CA ASP A 220 7.43 -6.68 13.73
C ASP A 220 7.64 -8.01 14.48
N GLU A 221 8.07 -9.06 13.78
CA GLU A 221 8.18 -10.43 14.33
C GLU A 221 9.04 -10.51 15.61
N ASP A 222 9.86 -9.50 15.91
CA ASP A 222 10.70 -9.43 17.11
C ASP A 222 10.00 -8.95 18.39
N LEU A 223 8.76 -8.40 18.32
CA LEU A 223 8.07 -7.82 19.49
C LEU A 223 6.79 -8.57 19.91
N ALA A 224 6.40 -9.62 19.19
CA ALA A 224 5.26 -10.46 19.57
C ALA A 224 5.60 -11.56 20.60
N ALA A 225 6.88 -11.71 20.95
CA ALA A 225 7.38 -12.75 21.86
C ALA A 225 7.73 -12.27 23.28
N SER A 226 7.41 -11.02 23.67
CA SER A 226 7.68 -10.52 25.02
C SER A 226 6.45 -9.90 25.66
N GLU A 227 5.53 -10.74 26.13
CA GLU A 227 4.99 -10.68 27.49
C GLU A 227 4.23 -11.99 27.78
N ASP A 228 4.83 -12.77 28.70
CA ASP A 228 4.42 -14.06 29.27
C ASP A 228 4.34 -15.29 28.35
N THR A 229 5.50 -15.91 28.11
CA THR A 229 5.80 -17.25 28.67
C THR A 229 7.29 -17.57 28.52
N ASN A 230 7.93 -17.83 29.65
CA ASN A 230 9.31 -18.25 29.76
C ASN A 230 9.39 -19.76 29.43
N ILE A 231 9.55 -20.14 28.15
CA ILE A 231 9.89 -21.52 27.76
C ILE A 231 10.95 -21.47 26.64
N ALA A 232 12.07 -22.15 26.90
CA ALA A 232 13.22 -22.31 26.02
C ALA A 232 12.82 -22.72 24.59
N VAL A 233 13.43 -22.05 23.61
CA VAL A 233 13.35 -22.40 22.18
C VAL A 233 14.04 -23.75 21.96
N GLU A 234 13.24 -24.80 21.78
CA GLU A 234 13.70 -26.12 21.35
C GLU A 234 13.59 -26.20 19.82
N THR A 235 14.72 -26.09 19.11
CA THR A 235 14.79 -26.29 17.66
C THR A 235 14.48 -27.75 17.34
N LYS A 236 13.44 -28.00 16.54
CA LYS A 236 13.01 -29.32 16.09
C LYS A 236 14.12 -30.01 15.26
N PRO A 237 14.70 -31.14 15.70
CA PRO A 237 15.67 -31.88 14.89
C PRO A 237 14.94 -32.85 13.96
N GLU A 238 15.15 -32.70 12.65
CA GLU A 238 14.56 -33.56 11.60
C GLU A 238 15.28 -34.91 11.41
N THR A 239 16.27 -35.25 12.24
CA THR A 239 16.98 -36.55 12.20
C THR A 239 16.81 -37.34 13.50
N LEU A 240 16.79 -38.68 13.40
CA LEU A 240 16.70 -39.58 14.56
C LEU A 240 17.82 -39.33 15.58
N GLU A 241 19.03 -39.04 15.10
CA GLU A 241 20.19 -38.70 15.93
C GLU A 241 19.97 -37.39 16.70
N GLY A 242 19.39 -36.37 16.07
CA GLY A 242 19.08 -35.12 16.75
C GLY A 242 17.97 -35.26 17.80
N ARG A 243 17.05 -36.20 17.61
CA ARG A 243 16.02 -36.53 18.62
C ARG A 243 16.60 -37.25 19.83
N VAL A 244 17.61 -38.11 19.63
CA VAL A 244 18.32 -38.79 20.73
C VAL A 244 19.13 -37.79 21.53
N LEU A 245 19.86 -36.88 20.87
CA LEU A 245 20.64 -35.84 21.54
C LEU A 245 19.76 -34.87 22.35
N ALA A 246 18.57 -34.51 21.83
CA ALA A 246 17.61 -33.70 22.56
C ALA A 246 17.07 -34.40 23.82
N LEU A 247 16.82 -35.71 23.74
CA LEU A 247 16.39 -36.51 24.89
C LEU A 247 17.49 -36.64 25.95
N GLU A 248 18.73 -36.89 25.55
CA GLU A 248 19.88 -36.97 26.46
C GLU A 248 20.10 -35.64 27.20
N ASN A 249 20.03 -34.52 26.50
CA ASN A 249 20.14 -33.19 27.10
C ASN A 249 18.98 -32.88 28.07
N LYS A 250 17.77 -33.36 27.77
CA LYS A 250 16.60 -33.19 28.63
C LYS A 250 16.67 -34.05 29.89
N VAL A 251 17.22 -35.27 29.79
CA VAL A 251 17.46 -36.14 30.95
C VAL A 251 18.52 -35.53 31.88
N ALA A 252 19.65 -35.06 31.32
CA ALA A 252 20.70 -34.41 32.10
C ALA A 252 20.21 -33.14 32.83
N TRP A 253 19.30 -32.38 32.22
CA TRP A 253 18.68 -31.21 32.85
C TRP A 253 17.75 -31.57 34.01
N LEU A 254 17.03 -32.70 33.92
CA LEU A 254 16.14 -33.17 34.99
C LEU A 254 16.92 -33.72 36.18
N GLU A 255 18.02 -34.45 35.94
CA GLU A 255 18.89 -34.99 36.99
C GLU A 255 19.53 -33.86 37.83
N GLN A 256 19.97 -32.77 37.20
CA GLN A 256 20.52 -31.60 37.93
C GLN A 256 19.49 -30.84 38.79
N ARG A 257 18.19 -31.06 38.57
CA ARG A 257 17.11 -30.44 39.37
C ARG A 257 16.59 -31.34 40.48
N LEU A 258 16.98 -32.61 40.51
CA LEU A 258 16.64 -33.55 41.59
C LEU A 258 17.64 -33.50 42.75
N GLU A 259 18.79 -32.86 42.58
CA GLU A 259 19.84 -32.69 43.61
C GLU A 259 19.82 -31.32 44.32
N LYS A 260 18.75 -30.53 44.18
CA LYS A 260 18.52 -29.28 44.93
C LYS A 260 17.14 -29.28 45.58
#